data_AF-A0A3N5QI96-F1
#
_entry.id   AF-A0A3N5QI96-F1
#
_cell.length_a   1.000
_cell.length_b   1.000
_cell.length_c   1.000
_cell.angle_alpha   90.00
_cell.angle_beta   90.00
_cell.angle_gamma   90.00
#
_symmetry.space_group_name_H-M   'P 1'
#
loop_
_entity.id
_entity.type
_entity.pdbx_description
1 polymer ?
#
loop_
_entity_poly.entity_id
_entity_poly.type
_entity_poly.pdbx_seq_one_letter_code
_entity_poly.pdbx_strand_id
1 'polypeptide(L)'
;LQKAEITLQVDCGFGDRITPGAYKEQFPTILDLPRPSVLMYPKETVVAEKCEAIVRLGEANSRMKDFYDLWVLASDFSFNSDLVSMAIENTFRQRKTTLPRRVPPGLHESFIENPLKQTQWRAFVRKNEFSKIETDFGKTIRLVRSFVMPPLESLTTSKRFEQLWVPGGPWQEPG
;
A
#
# COMPACT_ATOMS: atom_id res chain seq x y z
N LEU A 1 12.82 -7.05 39.77
CA LEU A 1 12.36 -6.78 38.40
C LEU A 1 13.04 -7.78 37.47
N GLN A 2 12.34 -8.84 37.06
CA GLN A 2 12.89 -9.79 36.08
C GLN A 2 13.04 -9.06 34.73
N LYS A 3 14.23 -9.14 34.13
CA LYS A 3 14.50 -8.68 32.76
C LYS A 3 13.62 -9.48 31.81
N ALA A 4 12.56 -8.87 31.27
CA ALA A 4 11.93 -9.39 30.07
C ALA A 4 12.84 -9.01 28.89
N GLU A 5 13.64 -9.96 28.40
CA GLU A 5 14.39 -9.80 27.16
C GLU A 5 13.42 -9.99 25.99
N ILE A 6 13.10 -8.90 25.30
CA ILE A 6 12.29 -8.92 24.09
C ILE A 6 13.24 -8.94 22.90
N THR A 7 13.18 -10.00 22.08
CA THR A 7 13.95 -10.06 20.83
C THR A 7 13.28 -9.16 19.80
N LEU A 8 14.02 -8.15 19.31
CA LEU A 8 13.59 -7.29 18.21
C LEU A 8 14.26 -7.76 16.92
N GLN A 9 13.46 -8.07 15.90
CA GLN A 9 13.96 -8.29 14.55
C GLN A 9 13.92 -6.97 13.77
N VAL A 10 15.03 -6.64 13.09
CA VAL A 10 15.16 -5.46 12.25
C VAL A 10 15.55 -5.89 10.84
N ASP A 11 14.72 -5.56 9.86
CA ASP A 11 14.99 -5.78 8.45
C ASP A 11 15.43 -4.46 7.79
N CYS A 12 16.56 -4.50 7.07
CA CYS A 12 17.15 -3.32 6.41
C CYS A 12 17.11 -3.49 4.88
N GLY A 13 16.28 -2.68 4.21
CA GLY A 13 16.24 -2.58 2.75
C GLY A 13 17.08 -1.42 2.22
N PHE A 14 17.69 -1.58 1.05
CA PHE A 14 18.53 -0.56 0.40
C PHE A 14 18.13 -0.38 -1.07
N GLY A 15 18.33 0.84 -1.58
CA GLY A 15 18.23 1.13 -3.02
C GLY A 15 16.85 1.59 -3.51
N ASP A 16 15.86 1.65 -2.64
CA ASP A 16 14.54 2.21 -2.96
C ASP A 16 14.54 3.74 -2.89
N ARG A 17 13.69 4.35 -3.73
CA ARG A 17 13.55 5.81 -3.81
C ARG A 17 12.38 6.27 -2.96
N ILE A 18 12.69 6.99 -1.89
CA ILE A 18 11.69 7.52 -0.96
C ILE A 18 11.07 8.79 -1.56
N THR A 19 9.75 8.76 -1.77
CA THR A 19 8.98 9.87 -2.35
C THR A 19 7.62 10.02 -1.64
N PRO A 20 7.31 11.19 -1.04
CA PRO A 20 8.20 12.34 -0.80
C PRO A 20 9.41 11.97 0.07
N GLY A 21 10.27 12.92 0.43
CA GLY A 21 11.37 12.62 1.35
C GLY A 21 10.87 12.10 2.71
N ALA A 22 11.67 11.26 3.38
CA ALA A 22 11.38 10.85 4.76
C ALA A 22 11.23 12.07 5.68
N TYR A 23 10.32 12.00 6.64
CA TYR A 23 10.06 13.08 7.59
C TYR A 23 10.21 12.59 9.03
N LYS A 24 10.46 13.50 9.97
CA LYS A 24 10.53 13.15 11.39
C LYS A 24 9.14 13.21 12.03
N GLU A 25 8.80 12.20 12.81
CA GLU A 25 7.58 12.14 13.60
C GLU A 25 7.91 11.78 15.05
N GLN A 26 7.08 12.22 16.01
CA GLN A 26 7.20 11.81 17.41
C GLN A 26 6.23 10.67 17.72
N PHE A 27 6.75 9.56 18.25
CA PHE A 27 5.91 8.44 18.64
C PHE A 27 5.40 8.57 20.08
N PRO A 28 4.16 8.16 20.35
CA PRO A 28 3.66 8.07 21.71
C PRO A 28 4.43 7.00 22.49
N THR A 29 4.67 7.27 23.77
CA THR A 29 5.32 6.33 24.70
C THR A 29 4.26 5.73 25.62
N ILE A 30 4.43 4.44 25.97
CA ILE A 30 3.58 3.76 26.95
C ILE A 30 3.98 4.16 28.38
N LEU A 31 5.27 4.43 28.59
CA LEU A 31 5.83 4.92 29.85
C LEU A 31 5.97 6.45 29.78
N ASP A 32 6.03 7.09 30.95
CA ASP A 32 6.37 8.51 31.11
C ASP A 32 7.87 8.75 30.81
N LEU A 33 8.24 8.54 29.55
CA LEU A 33 9.56 8.78 28.98
C LEU A 33 9.44 9.81 27.85
N PRO A 34 10.52 10.53 27.52
CA PRO A 34 10.51 11.46 26.40
C PRO A 34 10.09 10.75 25.10
N ARG A 35 9.23 11.41 24.31
CA ARG A 35 8.79 10.87 23.02
C ARG A 35 9.97 10.74 22.06
N PRO A 36 10.25 9.55 21.52
CA PRO A 36 11.32 9.40 20.54
C PRO A 36 10.92 10.08 19.23
N SER A 37 11.89 10.75 18.61
CA SER A 37 11.76 11.24 17.24
C SER A 37 12.32 10.21 16.28
N VAL A 38 11.49 9.75 15.34
CA VAL A 38 11.83 8.70 14.38
C VAL A 38 11.67 9.25 12.97
N LEU A 39 12.57 8.88 12.06
CA LEU A 39 12.39 9.13 10.63
C LEU A 39 11.37 8.14 10.07
N MET A 40 10.27 8.68 9.57
CA MET A 40 9.15 7.95 9.02
C MET A 40 9.28 7.78 7.52
N TYR A 41 8.96 6.57 7.09
CA TYR A 41 8.78 6.24 5.69
C TYR A 41 7.40 6.78 5.24
N PRO A 42 7.32 7.61 4.19
CA PRO A 42 6.05 8.18 3.75
C PRO A 42 5.09 7.12 3.24
N LYS A 43 3.79 7.34 3.52
CA LYS A 43 2.74 6.39 3.16
C LYS A 43 2.65 6.22 1.64
N GLU A 44 2.89 7.29 0.89
CA GLU A 44 2.90 7.32 -0.57
C GLU A 44 3.99 6.40 -1.14
N THR A 45 5.18 6.36 -0.52
CA THR A 45 6.23 5.41 -0.91
C THR A 45 5.79 3.98 -0.63
N VAL A 46 5.16 3.71 0.52
CA VAL A 46 4.62 2.38 0.83
C VAL A 46 3.57 1.98 -0.21
N VAL A 47 2.62 2.86 -0.55
CA VAL A 47 1.62 2.63 -1.60
C VAL A 47 2.30 2.26 -2.93
N ALA A 48 3.30 3.05 -3.34
CA ALA A 48 4.03 2.83 -4.58
C ALA A 48 4.76 1.48 -4.63
N GLU A 49 5.45 1.10 -3.56
CA GLU A 49 6.17 -0.17 -3.49
C GLU A 49 5.25 -1.39 -3.49
N LYS A 50 4.11 -1.31 -2.78
CA LYS A 50 3.09 -2.38 -2.78
C LYS A 50 2.43 -2.51 -4.14
N CYS A 51 2.08 -1.39 -4.77
CA CYS A 51 1.52 -1.34 -6.11
C CYS A 51 2.50 -1.94 -7.14
N GLU A 52 3.77 -1.55 -7.10
CA GLU A 52 4.84 -2.08 -7.96
C GLU A 52 4.97 -3.60 -7.81
N ALA A 53 4.97 -4.11 -6.58
CA ALA A 53 5.04 -5.53 -6.32
C ALA A 53 3.85 -6.30 -6.93
N ILE A 54 2.63 -5.75 -6.84
CA ILE A 54 1.43 -6.34 -7.45
C ILE A 54 1.56 -6.40 -8.98
N VAL A 55 2.02 -5.31 -9.60
CA VAL A 55 2.23 -5.26 -11.05
C VAL A 55 3.30 -6.25 -11.49
N ARG A 56 4.47 -6.24 -10.83
CA ARG A 56 5.62 -7.06 -11.20
C ARG A 56 5.36 -8.56 -11.02
N LEU A 57 4.65 -8.95 -9.95
CA LEU A 57 4.37 -10.37 -9.67
C LEU A 57 3.19 -10.93 -10.49
N GLY A 58 2.26 -10.07 -10.92
CA GLY A 58 1.13 -10.46 -11.77
C GLY A 58 0.29 -11.61 -11.19
N GLU A 59 -0.10 -12.55 -12.03
CA GLU A 59 -0.97 -13.69 -11.67
C GLU A 59 -0.34 -14.61 -10.62
N ALA A 60 0.99 -14.73 -10.61
CA ALA A 60 1.72 -15.55 -9.65
C ALA A 60 1.75 -14.95 -8.24
N ASN A 61 1.29 -13.69 -8.06
CA ASN A 61 1.39 -13.00 -6.79
C ASN A 61 0.66 -13.75 -5.65
N SER A 62 1.43 -14.17 -4.63
CA SER A 62 0.94 -14.82 -3.41
C SER A 62 1.10 -13.95 -2.17
N ARG A 63 1.60 -12.72 -2.31
CA ARG A 63 1.85 -11.79 -1.20
C ARG A 63 0.56 -11.10 -0.78
N MET A 64 -0.34 -11.85 -0.14
CA MET A 64 -1.65 -11.35 0.32
C MET A 64 -1.52 -10.13 1.23
N LYS A 65 -0.42 -10.01 1.98
CA LYS A 65 -0.11 -8.85 2.81
C LYS A 65 -0.06 -7.54 2.03
N ASP A 66 0.44 -7.54 0.79
CA ASP A 66 0.56 -6.30 0.00
C ASP A 66 -0.84 -5.73 -0.32
N PHE A 67 -1.83 -6.58 -0.57
CA PHE A 67 -3.23 -6.18 -0.76
C PHE A 67 -3.86 -5.68 0.52
N TYR A 68 -3.60 -6.34 1.65
CA TYR A 68 -4.07 -5.92 2.97
C TYR A 68 -3.51 -4.55 3.37
N ASP A 69 -2.20 -4.36 3.22
CA ASP A 69 -1.53 -3.10 3.58
C ASP A 69 -2.09 -1.95 2.72
N LEU A 70 -2.31 -2.16 1.42
CA LEU A 70 -2.96 -1.16 0.55
C LEU A 70 -4.41 -0.90 0.95
N TRP A 71 -5.17 -1.93 1.33
CA TRP A 71 -6.53 -1.77 1.80
C TRP A 71 -6.59 -0.95 3.10
N VAL A 72 -5.70 -1.21 4.08
CA VAL A 72 -5.61 -0.41 5.30
C VAL A 72 -5.24 1.04 4.97
N LEU A 73 -4.25 1.24 4.09
CA LEU A 73 -3.85 2.57 3.67
C LEU A 73 -5.02 3.33 3.04
N ALA A 74 -5.71 2.72 2.09
CA ALA A 74 -6.89 3.30 1.43
C ALA A 74 -8.07 3.52 2.40
N SER A 75 -8.24 2.67 3.41
CA SER A 75 -9.38 2.76 4.33
C SER A 75 -9.19 3.79 5.43
N ASP A 76 -7.96 3.97 5.92
CA ASP A 76 -7.69 4.72 7.15
C ASP A 76 -6.99 6.08 6.92
N PHE A 77 -6.49 6.36 5.72
CA PHE A 77 -5.69 7.56 5.45
C PHE A 77 -6.17 8.34 4.22
N SER A 78 -5.89 9.64 4.25
CA SER A 78 -6.06 10.52 3.10
C SER A 78 -4.79 10.60 2.26
N PHE A 79 -4.95 10.83 0.95
CA PHE A 79 -3.82 11.00 0.02
C PHE A 79 -4.07 12.12 -0.96
N ASN A 80 -2.99 12.79 -1.38
CA ASN A 80 -2.98 13.67 -2.52
C ASN A 80 -2.51 12.87 -3.76
N SER A 81 -3.25 12.98 -4.86
CA SER A 81 -2.98 12.21 -6.07
C SER A 81 -1.60 12.51 -6.68
N ASP A 82 -1.13 13.76 -6.64
CA ASP A 82 0.17 14.13 -7.22
C ASP A 82 1.33 13.45 -6.47
N LEU A 83 1.24 13.40 -5.13
CA LEU A 83 2.26 12.74 -4.32
C LEU A 83 2.26 11.22 -4.54
N VAL A 84 1.08 10.60 -4.62
CA VAL A 84 0.95 9.16 -4.91
C VAL A 84 1.46 8.83 -6.32
N SER A 85 1.06 9.61 -7.33
CA SER A 85 1.50 9.45 -8.72
C SER A 85 3.02 9.61 -8.83
N MET A 86 3.60 10.64 -8.21
CA MET A 86 5.04 10.87 -8.21
C MET A 86 5.80 9.73 -7.51
N ALA A 87 5.27 9.22 -6.40
CA ALA A 87 5.86 8.07 -5.70
C ALA A 87 5.82 6.80 -6.56
N ILE A 88 4.68 6.52 -7.20
CA ILE A 88 4.51 5.40 -8.13
C ILE A 88 5.52 5.51 -9.27
N GLU A 89 5.59 6.66 -9.97
CA GLU A 89 6.51 6.85 -11.08
C GLU A 89 7.97 6.63 -10.66
N ASN A 90 8.38 7.22 -9.53
CA ASN A 90 9.73 7.09 -9.01
C ASN A 90 10.09 5.66 -8.64
N THR A 91 9.20 4.94 -7.97
CA THR A 91 9.41 3.56 -7.55
C THR A 91 9.47 2.61 -8.75
N PHE A 92 8.54 2.74 -9.69
CA PHE A 92 8.52 1.93 -10.91
C PHE A 92 9.77 2.15 -11.75
N ARG A 93 10.19 3.41 -11.93
CA ARG A 93 11.43 3.75 -12.64
C ARG A 93 12.66 3.18 -11.93
N GLN A 94 12.75 3.31 -10.61
CA GLN A 94 13.88 2.81 -9.82
C GLN A 94 13.99 1.28 -9.91
N ARG A 95 12.85 0.58 -9.82
CA ARG A 95 12.78 -0.89 -9.88
C ARG A 95 12.73 -1.45 -11.31
N LYS A 96 12.77 -0.58 -12.32
CA LYS A 96 12.71 -0.91 -13.75
C LYS A 96 11.45 -1.70 -14.12
N THR A 97 10.33 -1.40 -13.47
CA THR A 97 9.02 -1.99 -13.74
C THR A 97 8.23 -1.07 -14.66
N THR A 98 7.74 -1.60 -15.77
CA THR A 98 6.94 -0.84 -16.74
C THR A 98 5.57 -0.49 -16.13
N LEU A 99 5.15 0.77 -16.26
CA LEU A 99 3.82 1.19 -15.87
C LEU A 99 2.75 0.45 -16.70
N PRO A 100 1.76 -0.19 -16.06
CA PRO A 100 0.73 -0.92 -16.78
C PRO A 100 -0.24 0.06 -17.46
N ARG A 101 -0.60 -0.22 -18.72
CA ARG A 101 -1.59 0.58 -19.48
C ARG A 101 -3.04 0.11 -19.29
N ARG A 102 -3.23 -0.98 -18.57
CA ARG A 102 -4.52 -1.62 -18.26
C ARG A 102 -4.46 -2.12 -16.82
N VAL A 103 -5.61 -2.51 -16.28
CA VAL A 103 -5.66 -3.14 -14.94
C VAL A 103 -4.68 -4.33 -14.90
N PRO A 104 -3.69 -4.33 -13.98
CA PRO A 104 -2.71 -5.40 -13.91
C PRO A 104 -3.36 -6.71 -13.45
N PRO A 105 -2.80 -7.87 -13.82
CA PRO A 105 -3.44 -9.15 -13.52
C PRO A 105 -3.77 -9.36 -12.03
N GLY A 106 -2.88 -8.94 -11.12
CA GLY A 106 -3.11 -9.04 -9.67
C GLY A 106 -4.27 -8.19 -9.13
N LEU A 107 -4.79 -7.25 -9.93
CA LEU A 107 -5.97 -6.47 -9.61
C LEU A 107 -7.16 -6.82 -10.51
N HIS A 108 -7.08 -7.76 -11.45
CA HIS A 108 -8.15 -8.07 -12.41
C HIS A 108 -9.23 -8.99 -11.81
N GLU A 109 -10.43 -9.03 -12.39
CA GLU A 109 -11.54 -9.90 -11.91
C GLU A 109 -11.15 -11.38 -11.91
N SER A 110 -10.42 -11.84 -12.94
CA SER A 110 -9.92 -13.22 -13.00
C SER A 110 -9.03 -13.61 -11.80
N PHE A 111 -8.34 -12.65 -11.17
CA PHE A 111 -7.55 -12.90 -9.97
C PHE A 111 -8.43 -12.97 -8.70
N ILE A 112 -9.49 -12.16 -8.64
CA ILE A 112 -10.49 -12.19 -7.57
C ILE A 112 -11.26 -13.51 -7.57
N GLU A 113 -11.68 -13.95 -8.76
CA GLU A 113 -12.47 -15.17 -8.96
C GLU A 113 -11.65 -16.46 -8.82
N ASN A 114 -10.32 -16.35 -8.84
CA ASN A 114 -9.43 -17.50 -8.73
C ASN A 114 -9.58 -18.18 -7.34
N PRO A 115 -10.04 -19.46 -7.28
CA PRO A 115 -10.28 -20.16 -6.02
C PRO A 115 -9.03 -20.33 -5.14
N LEU A 116 -7.85 -20.43 -5.76
CA LEU A 116 -6.58 -20.51 -5.05
C LEU A 116 -6.26 -19.20 -4.35
N LYS A 117 -6.49 -18.05 -5.00
CA LYS A 117 -6.23 -16.72 -4.42
C LYS A 117 -7.17 -16.42 -3.27
N GLN A 118 -8.45 -16.76 -3.40
CA GLN A 118 -9.40 -16.67 -2.29
C GLN A 118 -8.99 -17.53 -1.08
N THR A 119 -8.47 -18.73 -1.33
CA THR A 119 -7.97 -19.62 -0.28
C THR A 119 -6.74 -19.03 0.41
N GLN A 120 -5.78 -18.49 -0.36
CA GLN A 120 -4.61 -17.79 0.16
C GLN A 120 -5.01 -16.57 1.02
N TRP A 121 -5.99 -15.78 0.56
CA TRP A 121 -6.52 -14.64 1.30
C TRP A 121 -7.14 -15.04 2.64
N ARG A 122 -8.06 -16.01 2.63
CA ARG A 122 -8.70 -16.50 3.87
C ARG A 122 -7.67 -17.04 4.86
N ALA A 123 -6.69 -17.80 4.39
CA ALA A 123 -5.61 -18.31 5.24
C ALA A 123 -4.77 -17.17 5.83
N PHE A 124 -4.45 -16.14 5.04
CA PHE A 124 -3.73 -14.95 5.49
C PHE A 124 -4.50 -14.17 6.57
N VAL A 125 -5.78 -13.85 6.33
CA VAL A 125 -6.62 -13.11 7.30
C VAL A 125 -6.75 -13.88 8.61
N ARG A 126 -7.04 -15.19 8.54
CA ARG A 126 -7.18 -16.04 9.73
C ARG A 126 -5.88 -16.09 10.55
N LYS A 127 -4.72 -16.21 9.90
CA LYS A 127 -3.42 -16.32 10.59
C LYS A 127 -3.06 -15.06 11.39
N ASN A 128 -3.50 -13.89 10.95
CA ASN A 128 -3.12 -12.62 11.56
C ASN A 128 -4.23 -12.01 12.42
N GLU A 129 -5.34 -12.71 12.62
CA GLU A 129 -6.45 -12.32 13.52
C GLU A 129 -6.98 -10.90 13.25
N PHE A 130 -6.99 -10.46 11.99
CA PHE A 130 -7.42 -9.11 11.65
C PHE A 130 -8.93 -8.95 11.82
N SER A 131 -9.34 -8.22 12.85
CA SER A 131 -10.74 -7.94 13.18
C SER A 131 -11.39 -6.86 12.31
N LYS A 132 -10.57 -6.01 11.66
CA LYS A 132 -11.06 -4.85 10.90
C LYS A 132 -11.44 -5.14 9.44
N ILE A 133 -10.94 -6.22 8.85
CA ILE A 133 -11.10 -6.45 7.41
C ILE A 133 -12.29 -7.35 7.13
N GLU A 134 -13.10 -6.97 6.12
CA GLU A 134 -14.06 -7.90 5.54
C GLU A 134 -13.30 -9.09 4.93
N THR A 135 -13.69 -10.32 5.28
CA THR A 135 -13.07 -11.54 4.74
C THR A 135 -13.29 -11.72 3.23
N ASP A 136 -14.04 -10.81 2.61
CA ASP A 136 -14.29 -10.75 1.17
C ASP A 136 -13.07 -10.19 0.43
N PHE A 137 -12.38 -11.10 -0.25
CA PHE A 137 -11.22 -10.81 -1.08
C PHE A 137 -11.54 -9.86 -2.24
N GLY A 138 -12.72 -10.01 -2.85
CA GLY A 138 -13.13 -9.21 -3.99
C GLY A 138 -13.40 -7.77 -3.61
N LYS A 139 -14.09 -7.53 -2.48
CA LYS A 139 -14.30 -6.18 -1.97
C LYS A 139 -12.97 -5.49 -1.62
N THR A 140 -12.04 -6.23 -1.00
CA THR A 140 -10.69 -5.74 -0.72
C THR A 140 -9.99 -5.28 -2.01
N ILE A 141 -9.92 -6.15 -3.02
CA ILE A 141 -9.24 -5.81 -4.28
C ILE A 141 -9.96 -4.69 -5.02
N ARG A 142 -11.29 -4.62 -4.98
CA ARG A 142 -12.04 -3.52 -5.62
C ARG A 142 -11.74 -2.17 -5.00
N LEU A 143 -11.61 -2.07 -3.67
CA LEU A 143 -11.18 -0.82 -3.02
C LEU A 143 -9.72 -0.49 -3.36
N VAL A 144 -8.82 -1.48 -3.31
CA VAL A 144 -7.42 -1.28 -3.70
C VAL A 144 -7.34 -0.80 -5.15
N ARG A 145 -8.10 -1.41 -6.05
CA ARG A 145 -8.16 -1.04 -7.47
C ARG A 145 -8.66 0.40 -7.64
N SER A 146 -9.75 0.79 -6.99
CA SER A 146 -10.27 2.16 -7.08
C SER A 146 -9.32 3.21 -6.49
N PHE A 147 -8.50 2.83 -5.52
CA PHE A 147 -7.46 3.67 -4.95
C PHE A 147 -6.24 3.83 -5.88
N VAL A 148 -5.65 2.74 -6.37
CA VAL A 148 -4.34 2.78 -7.06
C VAL A 148 -4.43 2.98 -8.58
N MET A 149 -5.54 2.60 -9.23
CA MET A 149 -5.64 2.72 -10.70
C MET A 149 -5.69 4.16 -11.20
N PRO A 150 -6.48 5.09 -10.60
CA PRO A 150 -6.52 6.48 -11.08
C PRO A 150 -5.15 7.19 -11.13
N PRO A 151 -4.29 7.15 -10.07
CA PRO A 151 -2.96 7.74 -10.17
C PRO A 151 -2.07 7.03 -11.20
N LEU A 152 -2.13 5.69 -11.32
CA LEU A 152 -1.41 4.95 -12.37
C LEU A 152 -1.83 5.37 -13.79
N GLU A 153 -3.13 5.51 -14.03
CA GLU A 153 -3.69 5.88 -15.33
C GLU A 153 -3.31 7.32 -15.71
N SER A 154 -3.26 8.22 -14.73
CA SER A 154 -2.80 9.61 -14.95
C SER A 154 -1.39 9.67 -15.54
N LEU A 155 -0.48 8.79 -15.07
CA LEU A 155 0.90 8.72 -15.55
C LEU A 155 1.01 8.20 -16.99
N THR A 156 0.09 7.35 -17.43
CA THR A 156 0.13 6.76 -18.79
C THR A 156 -0.64 7.57 -19.83
N THR A 157 -1.60 8.37 -19.39
CA THR A 157 -2.46 9.19 -20.26
C THR A 157 -2.05 10.65 -20.34
N SER A 158 -1.07 11.09 -19.53
CA SER A 158 -0.64 12.49 -19.40
C SER A 158 -1.79 13.45 -19.10
N LYS A 159 -2.87 12.96 -18.48
CA LYS A 159 -4.00 13.78 -18.02
C LYS A 159 -3.73 14.28 -16.61
N ARG A 160 -4.11 15.54 -16.37
CA ARG A 160 -4.08 16.14 -15.03
C ARG A 160 -5.06 15.38 -14.13
N PHE A 161 -4.55 14.86 -13.01
CA PHE A 161 -5.31 14.13 -12.01
C PHE A 161 -5.00 14.73 -10.65
N GLU A 162 -5.68 15.84 -10.34
CA GLU A 162 -5.56 16.56 -9.07
C GLU A 162 -6.79 16.25 -8.23
N GLN A 163 -6.66 15.26 -7.36
CA GLN A 163 -7.73 14.78 -6.51
C GLN A 163 -7.20 14.43 -5.13
N LEU A 164 -8.11 14.42 -4.16
CA LEU A 164 -7.86 13.97 -2.81
C LEU A 164 -8.61 12.66 -2.58
N TRP A 165 -7.89 11.69 -2.04
CA TRP A 165 -8.48 10.50 -1.47
C TRP A 165 -8.78 10.80 -0.01
N VAL A 166 -10.04 10.60 0.40
CA VAL A 166 -10.44 10.55 1.80
C VAL A 166 -10.46 9.10 2.28
N PRO A 167 -10.35 8.81 3.59
CA PRO A 167 -10.38 7.43 4.09
C PRO A 167 -11.62 6.67 3.57
N GLY A 168 -11.39 5.55 2.88
CA GLY A 168 -12.43 4.75 2.22
C GLY A 168 -12.80 5.20 0.79
N GLY A 169 -12.30 6.35 0.35
CA GLY A 169 -12.52 6.91 -0.98
C GLY A 169 -13.94 7.45 -1.22
N PRO A 170 -14.31 7.69 -2.49
CA PRO A 170 -13.44 7.67 -3.68
C PRO A 170 -12.52 8.90 -3.74
N TRP A 171 -11.71 9.00 -4.79
CA TRP A 171 -11.00 10.24 -5.14
C TRP A 171 -11.98 11.35 -5.50
N GLN A 172 -11.73 12.56 -5.01
CA GLN A 172 -12.60 13.73 -5.15
C GLN A 172 -11.78 14.95 -5.55
N GLU A 173 -12.39 15.89 -6.29
CA GLU A 173 -11.73 17.17 -6.57
C GLU A 173 -11.46 17.93 -5.26
N PRO A 174 -10.33 18.66 -5.15
CA PRO A 174 -10.09 19.55 -4.03
C PRO A 174 -11.20 20.61 -4.01
N GLY A 175 -11.88 20.75 -2.86
CA GLY A 175 -12.88 21.78 -2.63
C GLY A 175 -12.29 23.18 -2.45
#